data_AF-A0A371J2M9-F1
#
_entry.id   AF-A0A371J2M9-F1
#
_cell.length_a   1.000
_cell.length_b   1.000
_cell.length_c   1.000
_cell.angle_alpha   90.00
_cell.angle_beta   90.00
_cell.angle_gamma   90.00
#
_symmetry.space_group_name_H-M   'P 1'
#
loop_
_entity.id
_entity.type
_entity.pdbx_description
1 polymer ?
#
loop_
_entity_poly.entity_id
_entity_poly.type
_entity_poly.pdbx_seq_one_letter_code
_entity_poly.pdbx_strand_id
1 'polypeptide(L)' 'MKKYYNLLGLHINDVKEFFDNKNIHYSIKTIQDRKDQDRLTVPKVIKISEIDNNVELIMTYFSDSLN' A
#
# COMPACT_ATOMS: atom_id res chain seq x y z
N MET A 1 2.62 7.61 17.65
CA MET A 1 2.93 7.29 16.23
C MET A 1 2.91 5.77 16.01
N LYS A 2 1.75 5.09 16.05
CA LYS A 2 1.68 3.65 15.75
C LYS A 2 0.42 3.18 15.01
N LYS A 3 -0.42 4.12 14.56
CA LYS A 3 -1.83 3.87 14.24
C LYS A 3 -2.06 2.87 13.08
N TYR A 4 -1.11 2.76 12.15
CA TYR A 4 -1.25 1.93 10.95
C TYR A 4 -0.06 1.00 10.68
N TYR A 5 0.84 0.78 11.64
CA TYR A 5 2.00 -0.09 11.42
C TYR A 5 1.62 -1.53 11.06
N ASN A 6 0.48 -2.01 11.57
CA ASN A 6 -0.08 -3.32 11.25
C ASN A 6 -0.55 -3.44 9.80
N LEU A 7 -0.69 -2.34 9.07
CA LEU A 7 -1.10 -2.32 7.67
C LEU A 7 0.10 -2.32 6.71
N LEU A 8 1.31 -2.11 7.21
CA LEU A 8 2.52 -2.15 6.36
C LEU A 8 2.84 -3.59 5.96
N GLY A 9 3.25 -3.77 4.71
CA GLY A 9 3.56 -5.06 4.11
C GLY A 9 2.33 -5.88 3.68
N LEU A 10 1.12 -5.42 4.01
CA LEU A 10 -0.12 -6.05 3.55
C LEU A 10 -0.41 -5.72 2.09
N HIS A 11 -1.23 -6.57 1.46
CA HIS A 11 -1.70 -6.35 0.11
C HIS A 11 -2.59 -5.10 0.06
N ILE A 12 -2.52 -4.34 -1.03
CA ILE A 12 -3.25 -3.07 -1.12
C ILE A 12 -4.77 -3.24 -0.93
N ASN A 13 -5.34 -4.37 -1.34
CA ASN A 13 -6.77 -4.64 -1.19
C ASN A 13 -7.19 -4.73 0.29
N ASP A 14 -6.43 -5.43 1.13
CA ASP A 14 -6.72 -5.57 2.57
C ASP A 14 -6.65 -4.20 3.26
N VAL A 15 -5.69 -3.38 2.84
CA VAL A 15 -5.50 -2.03 3.37
C VAL A 15 -6.65 -1.10 2.95
N LYS A 16 -7.09 -1.17 1.69
CA LYS A 16 -8.26 -0.42 1.20
C LYS A 16 -9.50 -0.76 2.01
N GLU A 17 -9.78 -2.04 2.19
CA GLU A 17 -10.93 -2.52 2.96
C GLU A 17 -10.90 -1.96 4.40
N PHE A 18 -9.74 -1.93 5.05
CA PHE A 18 -9.61 -1.34 6.39
C PHE A 18 -10.01 0.15 6.43
N PHE A 19 -9.56 0.95 5.45
CA PHE A 19 -9.86 2.39 5.41
C PHE A 19 -11.31 2.66 4.99
N ASP A 20 -11.83 1.92 4.01
CA ASP A 20 -13.21 2.00 3.53
C ASP A 20 -14.20 1.68 4.66
N ASN A 21 -13.97 0.59 5.40
CA ASN A 21 -14.80 0.19 6.55
C ASN A 21 -14.81 1.23 7.68
N LYS A 22 -13.83 2.14 7.71
CA LYS A 22 -13.71 3.22 8.70
C LYS A 22 -14.14 4.58 8.17
N ASN A 23 -14.59 4.67 6.91
CA ASN A 23 -14.88 5.92 6.22
C ASN A 23 -13.72 6.93 6.28
N ILE A 24 -12.49 6.45 6.23
CA ILE A 24 -11.29 7.30 6.22
C ILE A 24 -10.92 7.56 4.77
N HIS A 25 -10.81 8.83 4.38
CA HIS A 25 -10.29 9.19 3.06
C HIS A 25 -8.81 8.85 2.94
N TYR A 26 -8.45 8.28 1.79
CA TYR A 26 -7.06 8.00 1.44
C TYR A 26 -6.78 8.25 -0.04
N SER A 27 -5.49 8.40 -0.35
CA SER A 27 -4.95 8.41 -1.70
C SER A 27 -3.86 7.35 -1.82
N ILE A 28 -3.66 6.81 -3.01
CA ILE A 28 -2.65 5.80 -3.29
C ILE A 28 -1.62 6.38 -4.25
N LYS A 29 -0.35 6.30 -3.86
CA LYS A 29 0.79 6.52 -4.75
C LYS A 29 1.53 5.22 -4.94
N THR A 30 1.78 4.89 -6.21
CA THR A 30 2.56 3.72 -6.59
C THR A 30 3.97 4.17 -6.93
N ILE A 31 4.96 3.57 -6.26
CA ILE A 31 6.35 3.62 -6.68
C ILE A 31 6.59 2.37 -7.52
N GLN A 32 6.95 2.56 -8.77
CA GLN A 32 7.28 1.46 -9.68
C GLN A 32 8.54 1.82 -10.45
N ASP A 33 9.59 1.03 -10.29
CA ASP A 33 10.77 1.10 -11.15
C ASP A 33 10.45 0.40 -12.49
N ARG A 34 11.19 0.74 -13.56
CA ARG A 34 11.03 0.14 -14.89
C ARG A 34 11.65 -1.25 -14.99
N LYS A 35 12.46 -1.63 -14.00
CA LYS A 35 13.19 -2.89 -13.97
C LYS A 35 12.29 -4.03 -13.48
N ASP A 36 12.35 -5.18 -14.17
CA ASP A 36 11.67 -6.43 -13.79
C ASP A 36 10.14 -6.32 -13.63
N GLN A 37 9.49 -5.34 -14.27
CA GLN A 37 8.04 -5.10 -14.11
C GLN A 37 7.18 -6.33 -14.40
N ASP A 38 7.58 -7.16 -15.37
CA ASP A 38 6.87 -8.39 -15.74
C ASP A 38 6.82 -9.41 -14.60
N ARG A 39 7.72 -9.29 -13.62
CA ARG A 39 7.82 -10.18 -12.45
C ARG A 39 7.20 -9.59 -11.19
N LEU A 40 6.95 -8.28 -11.15
CA LEU A 40 6.44 -7.56 -9.98
C LEU A 40 4.92 -7.47 -10.02
N THR A 41 4.24 -8.50 -9.51
CA THR A 41 2.77 -8.63 -9.59
C THR A 41 2.06 -8.41 -8.27
N VAL A 42 2.76 -8.42 -7.13
CA VAL A 42 2.14 -8.39 -5.80
C VAL A 42 2.20 -6.98 -5.19
N PRO A 43 1.12 -6.18 -5.24
CA PRO A 43 1.10 -4.83 -4.69
C PRO A 43 1.00 -4.82 -3.17
N LYS A 44 1.98 -4.22 -2.49
CA LYS A 44 2.00 -4.10 -1.03
C LYS A 44 2.27 -2.67 -0.59
N VAL A 45 1.66 -2.28 0.53
CA VAL A 45 1.86 -0.96 1.15
C VAL A 45 3.18 -0.94 1.90
N ILE A 46 4.04 0.05 1.61
CA ILE A 46 5.36 0.19 2.22
C ILE A 46 5.47 1.41 3.13
N LYS A 47 4.59 2.40 2.96
CA LYS A 47 4.54 3.58 3.81
C LYS A 47 3.12 4.13 3.87
N ILE A 48 2.76 4.67 5.04
CA ILE A 48 1.48 5.32 5.29
C ILE A 48 1.79 6.65 5.98
N SER A 49 1.27 7.75 5.44
CA SER A 49 1.43 9.10 6.00
C SER A 49 0.07 9.74 6.20
N GLU A 50 -0.15 10.40 7.34
CA GLU A 50 -1.32 11.27 7.52
C GLU A 50 -0.93 12.67 7.02
N ILE A 51 -1.68 13.20 6.06
CA ILE A 51 -1.49 14.53 5.48
C ILE A 51 -2.82 15.27 5.58
N ASP A 52 -2.88 16.29 6.44
CA ASP A 52 -4.09 17.04 6.77
C ASP A 52 -5.26 16.11 7.13
N ASN A 53 -6.32 16.11 6.32
CA ASN A 53 -7.53 15.30 6.49
C ASN A 53 -7.53 14.02 5.62
N ASN A 54 -6.37 13.61 5.10
CA ASN A 54 -6.22 12.48 4.20
C ASN A 54 -5.10 11.53 4.63
N VAL A 55 -5.23 10.26 4.27
CA VAL A 55 -4.16 9.28 4.43
C VAL A 55 -3.50 9.01 3.08
N GLU A 56 -2.19 9.19 3.00
CA GLU A 56 -1.41 8.81 1.82
C GLU A 56 -0.82 7.41 2.01
N LEU A 57 -1.23 6.49 1.14
CA LEU A 57 -0.70 5.14 1.05
C LEU A 57 0.34 5.10 -0.07
N ILE A 58 1.56 4.71 0.25
CA ILE A 58 2.60 4.44 -0.74
C ILE A 58 2.74 2.92 -0.86
N MET A 59 2.54 2.43 -2.07
CA MET A 59 2.70 1.01 -2.41
C MET A 59 3.77 0.79 -3.48
N THR A 60 4.30 -0.43 -3.51
CA THR A 60 5.13 -0.94 -4.60
C THR A 60 4.71 -2.36 -4.92
N TYR A 61 5.14 -2.85 -6.08
CA TYR A 61 4.97 -4.24 -6.46
C TYR A 61 6.20 -5.06 -6.03
N PHE A 62 5.93 -6.26 -5.54
CA PHE A 62 6.93 -7.27 -5.21
C PHE A 62 6.81 -8.45 -6.17
N SER A 63 7.90 -9.19 -6.35
CA SER A 63 7.86 -10.44 -7.10
C SER A 63 7.10 -11.49 -6.33
N ASP A 64 6.26 -12.24 -7.03
CA ASP A 64 5.72 -13.48 -6.49
C ASP A 64 6.80 -14.55 -6.57
N SER A 65 7.54 -14.76 -5.47
CA SER A 65 8.69 -15.69 -5.42
C SER A 65 8.28 -17.17 -5.42
N LEU A 66 7.02 -17.49 -5.73
CA LEU A 66 6.44 -18.84 -5.67
C LEU A 66 6.49 -19.63 -6.99
N ASN A 67 7.26 -19.18 -7.98
CA ASN A 67 7.50 -19.93 -9.23
C ASN A 67 8.67 -20.92 -9.12
#